data_AF-A0A2S8SNM9-F1
#
_entry.id   AF-A0A2S8SNM9-F1
#
_cell.length_a   1.000
_cell.length_b   1.000
_cell.length_c   1.000
_cell.angle_alpha   90.00
_cell.angle_beta   90.00
_cell.angle_gamma   90.00
#
_symmetry.space_group_name_H-M   'P 1'
#
loop_
_entity.id
_entity.type
_entity.pdbx_description
1 polymer ?
#
loop_
_entity_poly.entity_id
_entity_poly.type
_entity_poly.pdbx_seq_one_letter_code
_entity_poly.pdbx_strand_id
1 'polypeptide(L)'
;MPLEDTNVIDIVTTSEEGKTVLVLTDAGVTSDPEARNALFMEKLKTYMGAIMSGDLTDQFPAASPRNYEIRVMCTLPPTEEMLAIRSMSPKGDPRNAVPVEFEIFGAGDAAPQKVERALLEAPELSENLASTINFALTMGLEALKDGDEVAHAVVLGPQCATVVLLSGFEDTREAARKYAADLGPEVKAFAVSFEGKMGVGGSLVTAAIVEGSERSLEQGVAFGQRFQPKGFLKKFKLQGERVFLANCDSYFS
;
A
#
# COMPACT_ATOMS: atom_id res chain seq x y z
N MET A 1 -9.12 -14.73 14.08
CA MET A 1 -10.14 -14.26 15.05
C MET A 1 -10.03 -12.75 15.09
N PRO A 2 -11.13 -11.99 15.13
CA PRO A 2 -11.06 -10.55 14.92
C PRO A 2 -10.57 -9.82 16.19
N LEU A 3 -10.41 -8.49 16.13
CA LEU A 3 -9.86 -7.68 17.24
C LEU A 3 -10.73 -7.75 18.51
N GLU A 4 -12.02 -8.00 18.34
CA GLU A 4 -13.07 -8.03 19.36
C GLU A 4 -12.91 -9.22 20.33
N ASP A 5 -12.24 -10.29 19.91
CA ASP A 5 -11.89 -11.42 20.77
C ASP A 5 -10.61 -11.10 21.55
N THR A 6 -10.72 -10.17 22.52
CA THR A 6 -9.56 -9.57 23.21
C THR A 6 -8.84 -10.53 24.16
N ASN A 7 -9.48 -11.63 24.57
CA ASN A 7 -8.95 -12.57 25.56
C ASN A 7 -8.32 -13.84 24.96
N VAL A 8 -8.13 -13.88 23.64
CA VAL A 8 -7.62 -15.08 22.94
C VAL A 8 -6.40 -14.72 22.12
N ILE A 9 -5.39 -15.61 22.14
CA ILE A 9 -4.26 -15.54 21.21
C ILE A 9 -4.69 -16.16 19.89
N ASP A 10 -4.57 -15.42 18.79
CA ASP A 10 -5.12 -15.84 17.51
C ASP A 10 -4.34 -17.00 16.91
N ILE A 11 -3.05 -16.80 16.65
CA ILE A 11 -2.16 -17.79 16.06
C ILE A 11 -0.78 -17.64 16.68
N VAL A 12 -0.14 -18.76 16.96
CA VAL A 12 1.27 -18.83 17.35
C VAL A 12 2.02 -19.60 16.27
N THR A 13 3.11 -19.04 15.77
CA THR A 13 3.96 -19.67 14.75
C THR A 13 5.43 -19.42 15.07
N THR A 14 6.32 -19.91 14.22
CA THR A 14 7.77 -19.71 14.33
C THR A 14 8.28 -19.03 13.06
N SER A 15 9.08 -17.97 13.21
CA SER A 15 9.73 -17.30 12.08
C SER A 15 10.87 -18.16 11.52
N GLU A 16 11.37 -17.81 10.33
CA GLU A 16 12.55 -18.47 9.74
C GLU A 16 13.79 -18.36 10.63
N GLU A 17 13.89 -17.30 11.44
CA GLU A 17 14.97 -17.09 12.41
C GLU A 17 14.77 -17.87 13.72
N GLY A 18 13.70 -18.65 13.84
CA GLY A 18 13.39 -19.43 15.04
C GLY A 18 12.74 -18.64 16.17
N LYS A 19 12.27 -17.40 15.91
CA LYS A 19 11.51 -16.62 16.90
C LYS A 19 10.07 -17.11 16.98
N THR A 20 9.46 -17.03 18.16
CA THR A 20 8.03 -17.29 18.34
C THR A 20 7.24 -16.05 17.90
N VAL A 21 6.38 -16.21 16.90
CA VAL A 21 5.58 -15.11 16.35
C VAL A 21 4.15 -15.27 16.83
N LEU A 22 3.65 -14.25 17.54
CA LEU A 22 2.25 -14.15 17.91
C LEU A 22 1.54 -13.31 16.85
N VAL A 23 0.68 -13.95 16.06
CA VAL A 23 -0.09 -13.24 15.04
C VAL A 23 -1.38 -12.75 15.67
N LEU A 24 -1.65 -11.46 15.56
CA LEU A 24 -2.89 -10.78 15.91
C LEU A 24 -3.62 -10.46 14.61
N THR A 25 -4.91 -10.80 14.50
CA THR A 25 -5.69 -10.54 13.30
C THR A 25 -6.67 -9.40 13.52
N ASP A 26 -6.60 -8.40 12.64
CA ASP A 26 -7.56 -7.32 12.53
C ASP A 26 -8.37 -7.49 11.24
N ALA A 27 -9.55 -8.07 11.39
CA ALA A 27 -10.45 -8.35 10.28
C ALA A 27 -11.17 -7.09 9.74
N GLY A 28 -10.94 -5.91 10.31
CA GLY A 28 -11.61 -4.67 9.90
C GLY A 28 -13.10 -4.61 10.23
N VAL A 29 -13.56 -5.39 11.23
CA VAL A 29 -14.97 -5.42 11.66
C VAL A 29 -15.35 -4.11 12.35
N THR A 30 -14.50 -3.60 13.25
CA THR A 30 -14.68 -2.29 13.88
C THR A 30 -14.15 -1.16 12.99
N SER A 31 -15.06 -0.35 12.44
CA SER A 31 -14.72 0.75 11.52
C SER A 31 -14.35 2.07 12.22
N ASP A 32 -14.82 2.28 13.45
CA ASP A 32 -14.49 3.48 14.22
C ASP A 32 -13.02 3.45 14.68
N PRO A 33 -12.19 4.44 14.32
CA PRO A 33 -10.75 4.41 14.60
C PRO A 33 -10.42 4.35 16.10
N GLU A 34 -11.14 5.08 16.94
CA GLU A 34 -10.88 5.13 18.39
C GLU A 34 -11.23 3.80 19.05
N ALA A 35 -12.41 3.25 18.76
CA ALA A 35 -12.83 1.93 19.24
C ALA A 35 -11.89 0.82 18.75
N ARG A 36 -11.48 0.86 17.48
CA ARG A 36 -10.53 -0.10 16.90
C ARG A 36 -9.18 -0.05 17.60
N ASN A 37 -8.64 1.14 17.86
CA ASN A 37 -7.39 1.29 18.60
C ASN A 37 -7.50 0.83 20.06
N ALA A 38 -8.65 1.07 20.72
CA ALA A 38 -8.89 0.57 22.07
C ALA A 38 -8.87 -0.98 22.11
N LEU A 39 -9.56 -1.65 21.19
CA LEU A 39 -9.55 -3.12 21.05
C LEU A 39 -8.16 -3.66 20.75
N PHE A 40 -7.42 -3.00 19.86
CA PHE A 40 -6.03 -3.33 19.55
C PHE A 40 -5.15 -3.30 20.81
N MET A 41 -5.27 -2.24 21.62
CA MET A 41 -4.53 -2.11 22.87
C MET A 41 -4.90 -3.16 23.91
N GLU A 42 -6.17 -3.52 24.02
CA GLU A 42 -6.61 -4.60 24.90
C GLU A 42 -6.03 -5.94 24.46
N LYS A 43 -6.09 -6.24 23.17
CA LYS A 43 -5.55 -7.49 22.63
C LYS A 43 -4.03 -7.59 22.76
N LEU A 44 -3.29 -6.49 22.54
CA LEU A 44 -1.86 -6.43 22.82
C LEU A 44 -1.53 -6.72 24.29
N LYS A 45 -2.34 -6.23 25.24
CA LYS A 45 -2.14 -6.54 26.67
C LYS A 45 -2.32 -8.02 26.96
N THR A 46 -3.29 -8.68 26.33
CA THR A 46 -3.49 -10.14 26.44
C THR A 46 -2.27 -10.91 25.93
N TYR A 47 -1.73 -10.51 24.78
CA TYR A 47 -0.53 -11.14 24.19
C TYR A 47 0.67 -10.96 25.12
N MET A 48 0.89 -9.74 25.62
CA MET A 48 1.96 -9.48 26.59
C MET A 48 1.76 -10.24 27.89
N GLY A 49 0.52 -10.42 28.34
CA GLY A 49 0.16 -11.26 29.47
C GLY A 49 0.62 -12.70 29.29
N ALA A 50 0.29 -13.32 28.15
CA ALA A 50 0.67 -14.70 27.82
C ALA A 50 2.19 -14.89 27.71
N ILE A 51 2.92 -13.90 27.16
CA ILE A 51 4.39 -13.92 27.11
C ILE A 51 4.97 -13.88 28.53
N MET A 52 4.39 -13.07 29.42
CA MET A 52 4.90 -12.85 30.77
C MET A 52 4.52 -13.93 31.78
N SER A 53 3.35 -14.55 31.63
CA SER A 53 2.93 -15.69 32.46
C SER A 53 3.74 -16.95 32.15
N GLY A 54 4.30 -17.03 30.94
CA GLY A 54 4.97 -18.23 30.46
C GLY A 54 3.98 -19.31 30.02
N ASP A 55 2.71 -18.99 29.81
CA ASP A 55 1.67 -19.94 29.36
C ASP A 55 2.03 -20.61 28.01
N LEU A 56 2.93 -19.98 27.26
CA LEU A 56 3.42 -20.47 25.97
C LEU A 56 4.70 -21.32 26.09
N THR A 57 5.34 -21.38 27.27
CA THR A 57 6.64 -22.02 27.46
C THR A 57 6.59 -23.53 27.24
N ASP A 58 5.49 -24.19 27.61
CA ASP A 58 5.31 -25.63 27.42
C ASP A 58 5.31 -26.02 25.92
N GLN A 59 4.80 -25.11 25.07
CA GLN A 59 4.77 -25.28 23.62
C GLN A 59 6.04 -24.75 22.95
N PHE A 60 6.71 -23.76 23.57
CA PHE A 60 7.90 -23.09 23.05
C PHE A 60 8.98 -22.95 24.14
N PRO A 61 9.73 -24.04 24.47
CA PRO A 61 10.63 -24.08 25.62
C PRO A 61 11.83 -23.13 25.53
N ALA A 62 12.18 -22.70 24.32
CA ALA A 62 13.27 -21.75 24.07
C ALA A 62 12.82 -20.28 24.11
N ALA A 63 11.55 -20.02 24.41
CA ALA A 63 10.99 -18.68 24.28
C ALA A 63 11.29 -17.81 25.51
N SER A 64 12.33 -16.99 25.40
CA SER A 64 12.51 -15.82 26.27
C SER A 64 11.69 -14.64 25.72
N PRO A 65 11.38 -13.60 26.51
CA PRO A 65 10.72 -12.39 26.01
C PRO A 65 11.39 -11.77 24.76
N ARG A 66 12.70 -11.99 24.58
CA ARG A 66 13.47 -11.53 23.42
C ARG A 66 13.30 -12.37 22.16
N ASN A 67 12.74 -13.57 22.31
CA ASN A 67 12.47 -14.50 21.22
C ASN A 67 11.03 -14.41 20.74
N TYR A 68 10.27 -13.42 21.20
CA TYR A 68 8.91 -13.16 20.72
C TYR A 68 8.89 -11.97 19.75
N GLU A 69 8.00 -12.04 18.78
CA GLU A 69 7.52 -10.90 17.98
C GLU A 69 6.00 -10.95 17.88
N ILE A 70 5.36 -9.79 17.78
CA ILE A 70 3.92 -9.70 17.51
C ILE A 70 3.73 -9.19 16.09
N ARG A 71 2.97 -9.94 15.29
CA ARG A 71 2.62 -9.55 13.92
C ARG A 71 1.13 -9.29 13.81
N VAL A 72 0.77 -8.11 13.33
CA VAL A 72 -0.61 -7.64 13.23
C VAL A 72 -1.04 -7.72 11.77
N MET A 73 -1.89 -8.70 11.46
CA MET A 73 -2.45 -8.92 10.12
C MET A 73 -3.75 -8.13 9.99
N CYS A 74 -3.72 -7.04 9.23
CA CYS A 74 -4.85 -6.13 9.08
C CYS A 74 -5.54 -6.27 7.72
N THR A 75 -6.87 -6.34 7.71
CA THR A 75 -7.66 -6.25 6.47
C THR A 75 -7.80 -4.81 6.00
N LEU A 76 -7.92 -3.88 6.96
CA LEU A 76 -7.90 -2.43 6.72
C LEU A 76 -6.55 -1.88 7.17
N PRO A 77 -5.98 -0.85 6.53
CA PRO A 77 -4.70 -0.32 7.01
C PRO A 77 -4.81 0.16 8.49
N PRO A 78 -3.75 -0.02 9.30
CA PRO A 78 -3.74 0.38 10.71
C PRO A 78 -3.82 1.89 10.85
N THR A 79 -4.42 2.38 11.94
CA THR A 79 -4.49 3.83 12.22
C THR A 79 -3.11 4.38 12.58
N GLU A 80 -2.96 5.72 12.60
CA GLU A 80 -1.70 6.35 13.00
C GLU A 80 -1.32 6.01 14.46
N GLU A 81 -2.31 5.93 15.35
CA GLU A 81 -2.11 5.53 16.75
C GLU A 81 -1.63 4.09 16.87
N MET A 82 -2.20 3.16 16.10
CA MET A 82 -1.74 1.77 16.06
C MET A 82 -0.29 1.70 15.56
N LEU A 83 0.02 2.40 14.46
CA LEU A 83 1.36 2.45 13.87
C LEU A 83 2.42 3.09 14.78
N ALA A 84 2.02 3.93 15.72
CA ALA A 84 2.93 4.50 16.71
C ALA A 84 3.48 3.44 17.69
N ILE A 85 2.81 2.29 17.79
CA ILE A 85 3.18 1.19 18.68
C ILE A 85 4.12 0.24 17.95
N ARG A 86 5.43 0.53 18.04
CA ARG A 86 6.48 -0.28 17.41
C ARG A 86 6.95 -1.44 18.27
N SER A 87 6.75 -1.34 19.58
CA SER A 87 7.11 -2.40 20.52
C SER A 87 6.32 -2.26 21.82
N MET A 88 6.22 -3.36 22.55
CA MET A 88 5.60 -3.44 23.86
C MET A 88 6.62 -3.92 24.88
N SER A 89 6.85 -3.15 25.94
CA SER A 89 7.81 -3.49 26.99
C SER A 89 7.08 -3.95 28.26
N PRO A 90 7.33 -5.18 28.75
CA PRO A 90 6.76 -5.63 30.01
C PRO A 90 7.20 -4.72 31.15
N LYS A 91 6.24 -4.14 31.89
CA LYS A 91 6.49 -3.22 33.02
C LYS A 91 7.43 -2.05 32.65
N GLY A 92 7.50 -1.68 31.37
CA GLY A 92 8.37 -0.62 30.87
C GLY A 92 9.86 -0.97 30.83
N ASP A 93 10.27 -2.24 30.92
CA ASP A 93 11.68 -2.63 30.75
C ASP A 93 12.03 -2.76 29.25
N PRO A 94 12.80 -1.81 28.68
CA PRO A 94 13.11 -1.82 27.24
C PRO A 94 13.97 -3.01 26.81
N ARG A 95 14.65 -3.69 27.74
CA ARG A 95 15.50 -4.86 27.43
C ARG A 95 14.71 -6.11 27.09
N ASN A 96 13.39 -6.07 27.34
CA ASN A 96 12.42 -7.12 27.05
C ASN A 96 11.33 -6.61 26.10
N ALA A 97 11.61 -5.56 25.34
CA ALA A 97 10.67 -5.03 24.37
C ALA A 97 10.37 -6.09 23.30
N VAL A 98 9.09 -6.39 23.12
CA VAL A 98 8.58 -7.28 22.07
C VAL A 98 8.20 -6.40 20.88
N PRO A 99 8.81 -6.60 19.70
CA PRO A 99 8.48 -5.81 18.51
C PRO A 99 7.05 -6.07 18.05
N VAL A 100 6.41 -5.04 17.50
CA VAL A 100 5.07 -5.10 16.90
C VAL A 100 5.20 -4.67 15.44
N GLU A 101 4.90 -5.60 14.52
CA GLU A 101 4.95 -5.37 13.07
C GLU A 101 3.55 -5.47 12.47
N PHE A 102 3.28 -4.72 11.40
CA PHE A 102 1.98 -4.69 10.74
C PHE A 102 2.09 -5.20 9.30
N GLU A 103 1.10 -5.96 8.87
CA GLU A 103 0.98 -6.53 7.54
C GLU A 103 -0.47 -6.39 7.05
N ILE A 104 -0.69 -6.05 5.78
CA ILE A 104 -2.05 -5.84 5.23
C ILE A 104 -2.44 -7.02 4.33
N PHE A 105 -3.55 -7.66 4.66
CA PHE A 105 -4.11 -8.78 3.89
C PHE A 105 -4.58 -8.29 2.51
N GLY A 106 -4.19 -8.98 1.44
CA GLY A 106 -4.67 -8.70 0.08
C GLY A 106 -3.94 -7.59 -0.68
N ALA A 107 -2.80 -7.10 -0.19
CA ALA A 107 -1.81 -6.44 -1.04
C ALA A 107 -1.18 -7.53 -1.94
N GLY A 108 -1.88 -7.89 -3.02
CA GLY A 108 -1.71 -9.17 -3.73
C GLY A 108 -0.27 -9.57 -4.06
N ASP A 109 0.02 -10.87 -3.91
CA ASP A 109 1.16 -11.72 -4.34
C ASP A 109 2.61 -11.17 -4.36
N ALA A 110 2.82 -9.89 -4.08
CA ALA A 110 4.13 -9.32 -3.84
C ALA A 110 4.45 -9.54 -2.36
N ALA A 111 5.62 -10.14 -2.11
CA ALA A 111 6.15 -10.36 -0.77
C ALA A 111 5.94 -9.14 0.15
N PRO A 112 5.65 -9.36 1.44
CA PRO A 112 5.22 -8.31 2.37
C PRO A 112 6.21 -7.13 2.36
N GLN A 113 5.78 -6.00 1.81
CA GLN A 113 6.52 -4.76 1.93
C GLN A 113 6.33 -4.24 3.35
N LYS A 114 7.41 -4.33 4.14
CA LYS A 114 7.55 -3.64 5.42
C LYS A 114 7.17 -2.17 5.18
N VAL A 115 6.08 -1.70 5.79
CA VAL A 115 5.61 -0.31 5.66
C VAL A 115 6.53 0.59 6.50
N GLU A 116 7.78 0.70 6.08
CA GLU A 116 8.69 1.74 6.52
C GLU A 116 8.27 3.01 5.78
N ARG A 117 7.72 3.96 6.53
CA ARG A 117 7.28 5.28 6.07
C ARG A 117 8.51 6.15 5.73
N ALA A 118 9.42 5.65 4.90
CA ALA A 118 10.31 6.52 4.14
C ALA A 118 9.40 7.22 3.12
N LEU A 119 9.31 8.55 3.19
CA LEU A 119 8.91 9.32 2.02
C LEU A 119 9.94 8.95 0.95
N LEU A 120 9.58 8.02 0.05
CA LEU A 120 10.43 7.68 -1.07
C LEU A 120 10.64 8.98 -1.83
N GLU A 121 11.89 9.45 -1.88
CA GLU A 121 12.24 10.57 -2.73
C GLU A 121 11.94 10.15 -4.16
N ALA A 122 11.13 10.97 -4.85
CA ALA A 122 10.81 10.69 -6.24
C ALA A 122 12.14 10.66 -7.03
N PRO A 123 12.38 9.63 -7.87
CA PRO A 123 13.58 9.62 -8.69
C PRO A 123 13.60 10.86 -9.59
N GLU A 124 14.78 11.38 -9.89
CA GLU A 124 14.91 12.40 -10.92
C GLU A 124 14.44 11.82 -12.27
N LEU A 125 13.37 12.39 -12.81
CA LEU A 125 12.79 11.95 -14.07
C LEU A 125 13.43 12.70 -15.22
N SER A 126 13.63 12.01 -16.35
CA SER A 126 13.92 12.69 -17.61
C SER A 126 12.78 13.65 -17.97
N GLU A 127 13.08 14.69 -18.76
CA GLU A 127 12.06 15.63 -19.23
C GLU A 127 10.94 14.93 -20.02
N ASN A 128 11.29 13.93 -20.84
CA ASN A 128 10.32 13.16 -21.61
C ASN A 128 9.37 12.39 -20.71
N LEU A 129 9.90 11.65 -19.73
CA LEU A 129 9.09 10.84 -18.82
C LEU A 129 8.21 11.73 -17.92
N ALA A 130 8.78 12.81 -17.37
CA ALA A 130 8.04 13.77 -16.55
C ALA A 130 6.87 14.39 -17.34
N SER A 131 7.12 14.83 -18.57
CA SER A 131 6.10 15.40 -19.46
C SER A 131 5.00 14.37 -19.79
N THR A 132 5.39 13.13 -20.11
CA THR A 132 4.45 12.04 -20.40
C THR A 132 3.53 11.75 -19.22
N ILE A 133 4.10 11.62 -18.02
CA ILE A 133 3.37 11.36 -16.77
C ILE A 133 2.41 12.52 -16.45
N ASN A 134 2.88 13.77 -16.56
CA ASN A 134 2.05 14.94 -16.32
C ASN A 134 0.84 14.99 -17.27
N PHE A 135 1.07 14.71 -18.56
CA PHE A 135 0.02 14.72 -19.56
C PHE A 135 -0.98 13.57 -19.33
N ALA A 136 -0.50 12.35 -19.09
CA ALA A 136 -1.34 11.20 -18.77
C ALA A 136 -2.19 11.41 -17.52
N LEU A 137 -1.61 11.97 -16.46
CA LEU A 137 -2.34 12.27 -15.23
C LEU A 137 -3.41 13.34 -15.46
N THR A 138 -3.09 14.39 -16.23
CA THR A 138 -4.05 15.44 -16.59
C THR A 138 -5.25 14.86 -17.34
N MET A 139 -4.98 14.01 -18.34
CA MET A 139 -6.03 13.32 -19.10
C MET A 139 -6.89 12.40 -18.22
N GLY A 140 -6.25 11.62 -17.35
CA GLY A 140 -6.96 10.74 -16.42
C GLY A 140 -7.86 11.52 -15.46
N LEU A 141 -7.38 12.65 -14.92
CA LEU A 141 -8.17 13.50 -14.03
C LEU A 141 -9.36 14.16 -14.73
N GLU A 142 -9.21 14.62 -15.98
CA GLU A 142 -10.33 15.17 -16.75
C GLU A 142 -11.39 14.11 -17.07
N ALA A 143 -10.98 12.89 -17.43
CA ALA A 143 -11.93 11.79 -17.63
C ALA A 143 -12.70 11.42 -16.35
N LEU A 144 -11.99 11.31 -15.21
CA LEU A 144 -12.62 11.04 -13.91
C LEU A 144 -13.56 12.15 -13.46
N LYS A 145 -13.23 13.40 -13.82
CA LYS A 145 -14.10 14.55 -13.58
C LYS A 145 -15.38 14.46 -14.40
N ASP A 146 -15.34 13.92 -15.60
CA ASP A 146 -16.52 13.71 -16.44
C ASP A 146 -17.33 12.45 -16.05
N GLY A 147 -16.75 11.59 -15.20
CA GLY A 147 -17.38 10.40 -14.66
C GLY A 147 -17.12 9.16 -15.52
N ASP A 148 -16.12 9.23 -16.38
CA ASP A 148 -15.76 8.12 -17.24
C ASP A 148 -14.82 7.15 -16.49
N GLU A 149 -15.18 5.87 -16.47
CA GLU A 149 -14.29 4.79 -16.03
C GLU A 149 -13.30 4.47 -17.17
N VAL A 150 -12.25 5.27 -17.35
CA VAL A 150 -11.29 5.00 -18.42
C VAL A 150 -9.85 5.10 -17.99
N ALA A 151 -9.16 4.00 -18.27
CA ALA A 151 -7.73 3.99 -18.38
C ALA A 151 -7.29 4.63 -19.71
N HIS A 152 -6.37 5.59 -19.62
CA HIS A 152 -5.80 6.27 -20.79
C HIS A 152 -4.34 5.87 -20.90
N ALA A 153 -3.96 5.28 -22.04
CA ALA A 153 -2.57 5.18 -22.44
C ALA A 153 -2.17 6.48 -23.15
N VAL A 154 -1.02 7.02 -22.78
CA VAL A 154 -0.41 8.19 -23.38
C VAL A 154 0.97 7.83 -23.88
N VAL A 155 1.18 8.10 -25.16
CA VAL A 155 2.45 7.88 -25.86
C VAL A 155 3.03 9.22 -26.28
N LEU A 156 4.25 9.54 -25.87
CA LEU A 156 4.99 10.65 -26.47
C LEU A 156 5.86 10.11 -27.62
N GLY A 157 5.42 10.36 -28.85
CA GLY A 157 6.20 10.15 -30.06
C GLY A 157 7.05 11.38 -30.40
N PRO A 158 7.90 11.32 -31.45
CA PRO A 158 8.80 12.42 -31.82
C PRO A 158 8.11 13.74 -32.19
N GLN A 159 6.83 13.70 -32.57
CA GLN A 159 6.10 14.85 -33.12
C GLN A 159 4.78 15.17 -32.41
N CYS A 160 4.19 14.21 -31.70
CA CYS A 160 2.91 14.39 -31.03
C CYS A 160 2.73 13.43 -29.85
N ALA A 161 1.86 13.84 -28.92
CA ALA A 161 1.31 12.95 -27.91
C ALA A 161 0.08 12.24 -28.50
N THR A 162 0.03 10.91 -28.36
CA THR A 162 -1.15 10.11 -28.73
C THR A 162 -1.82 9.60 -27.46
N VAL A 163 -3.14 9.81 -27.35
CA VAL A 163 -3.96 9.27 -26.27
C VAL A 163 -4.77 8.10 -26.83
N VAL A 164 -4.68 6.95 -26.18
CA VAL A 164 -5.42 5.74 -26.52
C VAL A 164 -6.28 5.35 -25.33
N LEU A 165 -7.56 5.14 -25.58
CA LEU A 165 -8.49 4.62 -24.59
C LEU A 165 -8.29 3.11 -24.47
N LEU A 166 -7.99 2.62 -23.27
CA LEU A 166 -7.85 1.21 -22.97
C LEU A 166 -9.16 0.61 -22.43
N SER A 167 -10.31 1.13 -22.89
CA SER A 167 -11.62 0.66 -22.42
C SER A 167 -11.92 -0.77 -22.86
N GLY A 168 -12.66 -1.51 -22.03
CA GLY A 168 -13.13 -2.86 -22.34
C GLY A 168 -12.15 -4.00 -22.00
N PHE A 169 -10.99 -3.70 -21.41
CA PHE A 169 -10.10 -4.73 -20.86
C PHE A 169 -10.42 -4.99 -19.39
N GLU A 170 -10.41 -6.26 -18.99
CA GLU A 170 -10.55 -6.65 -17.58
C GLU A 170 -9.36 -6.17 -16.74
N ASP A 171 -8.16 -6.15 -17.34
CA ASP A 171 -6.93 -5.64 -16.75
C ASP A 171 -6.32 -4.51 -17.60
N THR A 172 -6.42 -3.29 -17.08
CA THR A 172 -5.84 -2.09 -17.68
C THR A 172 -4.32 -2.17 -17.87
N ARG A 173 -3.59 -2.72 -16.88
CA ARG A 173 -2.13 -2.78 -16.93
C ARG A 173 -1.68 -3.80 -17.96
N GLU A 174 -2.35 -4.94 -18.05
CA GLU A 174 -2.07 -5.93 -19.08
C GLU A 174 -2.33 -5.37 -20.48
N ALA A 175 -3.43 -4.65 -20.67
CA ALA A 175 -3.75 -3.96 -21.93
C ALA A 175 -2.69 -2.91 -22.30
N ALA A 176 -2.25 -2.11 -21.32
CA ALA A 176 -1.20 -1.13 -21.50
C ALA A 176 0.14 -1.79 -21.88
N ARG A 177 0.50 -2.92 -21.27
CA ARG A 177 1.71 -3.69 -21.63
C ARG A 177 1.64 -4.23 -23.06
N LYS A 178 0.52 -4.84 -23.45
CA LYS A 178 0.30 -5.32 -24.82
C LYS A 178 0.44 -4.19 -25.83
N TYR A 179 -0.18 -3.05 -25.55
CA TYR A 179 -0.09 -1.89 -26.41
C TYR A 179 1.33 -1.32 -26.48
N ALA A 180 2.03 -1.23 -25.35
CA ALA A 180 3.41 -0.73 -25.29
C ALA A 180 4.42 -1.63 -26.02
N ALA A 181 4.20 -2.96 -26.02
CA ALA A 181 5.04 -3.92 -26.72
C ALA A 181 5.02 -3.74 -28.25
N ASP A 182 3.92 -3.23 -28.81
CA ASP A 182 3.76 -2.96 -30.24
C ASP A 182 4.29 -1.57 -30.66
N LEU A 183 4.71 -0.74 -29.71
CA LEU A 183 5.24 0.60 -30.01
C LEU A 183 6.64 0.52 -30.63
N GLY A 184 6.86 1.33 -31.67
CA GLY A 184 8.15 1.45 -32.33
C GLY A 184 9.27 1.99 -31.43
N PRO A 185 10.54 1.79 -31.80
CA PRO A 185 11.70 2.23 -31.01
C PRO A 185 11.83 3.75 -30.88
N GLU A 186 11.13 4.52 -31.72
CA GLU A 186 11.07 5.98 -31.65
C GLU A 186 10.27 6.51 -30.45
N VAL A 187 9.41 5.68 -29.86
CA VAL A 187 8.71 6.02 -28.61
C VAL A 187 9.67 5.89 -27.46
N LYS A 188 9.99 7.02 -26.82
CA LYS A 188 10.95 7.06 -25.70
C LYS A 188 10.27 6.79 -24.36
N ALA A 189 9.07 7.35 -24.17
CA ALA A 189 8.33 7.28 -22.93
C ALA A 189 6.87 6.91 -23.16
N PHE A 190 6.30 6.18 -22.21
CA PHE A 190 4.94 5.70 -22.20
C PHE A 190 4.37 5.92 -20.79
N ALA A 191 3.11 6.32 -20.70
CA ALA A 191 2.43 6.32 -19.41
C ALA A 191 0.98 5.86 -19.56
N VAL A 192 0.45 5.25 -18.52
CA VAL A 192 -0.95 4.89 -18.40
C VAL A 192 -1.52 5.54 -17.14
N SER A 193 -2.70 6.15 -17.25
CA SER A 193 -3.44 6.67 -16.10
C SER A 193 -4.75 5.92 -15.91
N PHE A 194 -5.13 5.68 -14.66
CA PHE A 194 -6.34 4.93 -14.28
C PHE A 194 -6.82 5.34 -12.87
N GLU A 195 -8.07 5.01 -12.54
CA GLU A 195 -8.56 5.16 -11.16
C GLU A 195 -8.00 4.04 -10.28
N GLY A 196 -7.46 4.40 -9.12
CA GLY A 196 -7.00 3.44 -8.13
C GLY A 196 -7.24 3.91 -6.71
N LYS A 197 -6.67 3.14 -5.76
CA LYS A 197 -6.64 3.48 -4.34
C LYS A 197 -5.21 3.78 -3.93
N MET A 198 -5.02 4.78 -3.09
CA MET A 198 -3.74 5.08 -2.45
C MET A 198 -3.89 5.15 -0.93
N GLY A 199 -2.87 4.71 -0.21
CA GLY A 199 -2.81 4.79 1.25
C GLY A 199 -2.42 6.19 1.70
N VAL A 200 -3.21 6.80 2.59
CA VAL A 200 -2.92 8.10 3.22
C VAL A 200 -3.29 8.01 4.69
N GLY A 201 -2.32 8.18 5.58
CA GLY A 201 -2.57 8.19 7.03
C GLY A 201 -3.36 6.95 7.50
N GLY A 202 -3.03 5.77 6.96
CA GLY A 202 -3.72 4.53 7.32
C GLY A 202 -5.12 4.34 6.71
N SER A 203 -5.54 5.19 5.77
CA SER A 203 -6.80 5.03 5.04
C SER A 203 -6.56 4.86 3.54
N LEU A 204 -7.39 4.04 2.88
CA LEU A 204 -7.42 3.98 1.41
C LEU A 204 -8.32 5.10 0.88
N VAL A 205 -7.77 5.95 0.02
CA VAL A 205 -8.50 7.02 -0.65
C VAL A 205 -8.49 6.80 -2.16
N THR A 206 -9.55 7.23 -2.84
CA THR A 206 -9.58 7.24 -4.31
C THR A 206 -8.56 8.24 -4.85
N ALA A 207 -7.82 7.82 -5.88
CA ALA A 207 -6.84 8.65 -6.57
C ALA A 207 -6.76 8.32 -8.06
N ALA A 208 -6.34 9.30 -8.84
CA ALA A 208 -5.84 9.06 -10.18
C ALA A 208 -4.40 8.55 -10.05
N ILE A 209 -4.16 7.35 -10.52
CA ILE A 209 -2.84 6.73 -10.55
C ILE A 209 -2.29 6.88 -11.97
N VAL A 210 -1.01 7.20 -12.07
CA VAL A 210 -0.28 7.21 -13.33
C VAL A 210 0.99 6.39 -13.17
N GLU A 211 1.18 5.45 -14.08
CA GLU A 211 2.40 4.66 -14.20
C GLU A 211 3.11 5.06 -15.48
N GLY A 212 4.39 5.42 -15.37
CA GLY A 212 5.22 5.83 -16.49
C GLY A 212 6.43 4.93 -16.65
N SER A 213 6.87 4.73 -17.89
CA SER A 213 8.12 4.05 -18.22
C SER A 213 8.86 4.79 -19.32
N GLU A 214 10.17 4.70 -19.30
CA GLU A 214 11.05 5.21 -20.35
C GLU A 214 11.99 4.07 -20.77
N ARG A 215 12.24 3.91 -22.08
CA ARG A 215 13.05 2.78 -22.60
C ARG A 215 14.48 2.73 -22.03
N SER A 216 15.03 3.86 -21.61
CA SER A 216 16.35 3.96 -20.99
C SER A 216 16.38 3.54 -19.52
N LEU A 217 15.23 3.26 -18.90
CA LEU A 217 15.12 2.90 -17.49
C LEU A 217 14.72 1.43 -17.35
N GLU A 218 15.33 0.74 -16.39
CA GLU A 218 14.99 -0.65 -16.05
C GLU A 218 13.61 -0.78 -15.39
N GLN A 219 13.21 0.24 -14.64
CA GLN A 219 11.94 0.29 -13.90
C GLN A 219 11.10 1.48 -14.34
N GLY A 220 9.79 1.29 -14.28
CA GLY A 220 8.82 2.38 -14.35
C GLY A 220 8.65 3.06 -12.99
N VAL A 221 7.83 4.11 -12.97
CA VAL A 221 7.51 4.90 -11.79
C VAL A 221 6.01 5.11 -11.69
N ALA A 222 5.48 5.05 -10.48
CA ALA A 222 4.07 5.27 -10.19
C ALA A 222 3.88 6.55 -9.36
N PHE A 223 2.92 7.38 -9.77
CA PHE A 223 2.48 8.56 -9.02
C PHE A 223 0.97 8.52 -8.79
N GLY A 224 0.52 9.17 -7.73
CA GLY A 224 -0.89 9.29 -7.37
C GLY A 224 -1.29 10.73 -7.11
N GLN A 225 -2.49 11.11 -7.55
CA GLN A 225 -3.12 12.38 -7.22
C GLN A 225 -4.51 12.13 -6.65
N ARG A 226 -4.70 12.51 -5.39
CA ARG A 226 -6.00 12.37 -4.72
C ARG A 226 -7.02 13.33 -5.30
N PHE A 227 -8.25 12.85 -5.36
CA PHE A 227 -9.41 13.67 -5.70
C PHE A 227 -10.62 13.25 -4.89
N GLN A 228 -11.58 14.16 -4.76
CA GLN A 228 -12.89 13.86 -4.21
C GLN A 228 -13.89 13.69 -5.36
N PRO A 229 -14.49 12.49 -5.54
CA PRO A 229 -15.46 12.26 -6.61
C PRO A 229 -16.74 13.07 -6.39
N LYS A 230 -17.50 13.26 -7.48
CA LYS A 230 -18.77 14.00 -7.46
C LYS A 230 -19.82 13.27 -6.60
N GLY A 231 -20.19 13.86 -5.47
CA GLY A 231 -21.48 13.58 -4.83
C GLY A 231 -22.65 14.19 -5.62
N PHE A 232 -23.89 14.05 -5.11
CA PHE A 232 -25.14 14.57 -5.70
C PHE A 232 -25.09 16.09 -6.08
N LEU A 233 -24.10 16.84 -5.56
CA LEU A 233 -23.88 18.27 -5.80
C LEU A 233 -22.64 18.61 -6.68
N LYS A 234 -22.13 17.67 -7.48
CA LYS A 234 -21.25 17.91 -8.65
C LYS A 234 -20.00 18.80 -8.44
N LYS A 235 -19.10 18.46 -7.51
CA LYS A 235 -17.77 19.09 -7.49
C LYS A 235 -16.68 18.03 -7.47
N PHE A 236 -15.87 18.02 -8.53
CA PHE A 236 -14.58 17.33 -8.56
C PHE A 236 -13.54 18.26 -7.96
N LYS A 237 -12.80 17.81 -6.95
CA LYS A 237 -11.80 18.63 -6.27
C LYS A 237 -10.54 17.82 -6.03
N LEU A 238 -9.40 18.33 -6.50
CA LEU A 238 -8.08 17.79 -6.19
C LEU A 238 -7.77 17.98 -4.70
N GLN A 239 -7.14 16.98 -4.09
CA GLN A 239 -6.80 16.98 -2.66
C GLN A 239 -5.28 16.88 -2.44
N GLY A 240 -4.64 18.03 -2.25
CA GLY A 240 -3.19 18.12 -2.06
C GLY A 240 -2.40 17.92 -3.36
N GLU A 241 -1.11 17.69 -3.22
CA GLU A 241 -0.18 17.52 -4.35
C GLU A 241 -0.10 16.06 -4.81
N ARG A 242 0.48 15.89 -6.00
CA ARG A 242 0.85 14.58 -6.53
C ARG A 242 1.95 13.99 -5.67
N VAL A 243 1.85 12.70 -5.39
CA VAL A 243 2.86 11.96 -4.62
C VAL A 243 3.46 10.84 -5.46
N PHE A 244 4.75 10.58 -5.26
CA PHE A 244 5.39 9.36 -5.72
C PHE A 244 4.89 8.19 -4.87
N LEU A 245 4.54 7.09 -5.52
CA LEU A 245 3.98 5.91 -4.86
C LEU A 245 5.03 4.80 -4.74
N ALA A 246 5.63 4.42 -5.87
CA ALA A 246 6.58 3.32 -5.95
C ALA A 246 7.28 3.30 -7.31
N ASN A 247 8.37 2.53 -7.41
CA ASN A 247 8.81 1.99 -8.69
C ASN A 247 7.84 0.88 -9.13
N CYS A 248 7.67 0.71 -10.43
CA CYS A 248 6.87 -0.38 -11.01
C CYS A 248 7.67 -1.07 -12.13
N ASP A 249 7.12 -2.16 -12.67
CA ASP A 249 7.71 -2.79 -13.85
C ASP A 249 7.72 -1.80 -15.03
N SER A 250 8.73 -1.94 -15.89
CA SER A 250 8.76 -1.20 -17.14
C SER A 250 7.70 -1.73 -18.11
N TYR A 251 7.04 -0.83 -18.83
CA TYR A 251 6.16 -1.20 -19.96
C TYR A 251 6.92 -1.60 -21.22
N PHE A 252 8.25 -1.43 -21.24
CA PHE A 252 9.10 -1.76 -22.39
C PHE A 252 9.92 -3.04 -22.22
N SER A 253 9.80 -3.72 -21.07
CA SER A 253 10.51 -4.98 -20.77
C SER A 253 9.81 -6.21 -21.31
#